data_AF-A0AAW8H6J9-F1
#
_entry.id   AF-A0AAW8H6J9-F1
#
_cell.length_a   1.000
_cell.length_b   1.000
_cell.length_c   1.000
_cell.angle_alpha   90.00
_cell.angle_beta   90.00
_cell.angle_gamma   90.00
#
_symmetry.space_group_name_H-M   'P 1'
#
loop_
_entity.id
_entity.type
_entity.pdbx_description
1 polymer ?
#
loop_
_entity_poly.entity_id
_entity_poly.type
_entity_poly.pdbx_seq_one_letter_code
_entity_poly.pdbx_strand_id
1 'polypeptide(L)' 'MNDSILLTSDVLARYKISRSTLYFWSTPERMPASFTCPFPKPTIPGNPKRWRESDIVSWEEQVNAAKADTQ' A
#
# COMPACT_ATOMS: atom_id res chain seq x y z
N MET A 1 -11.03 16.33 8.73
CA MET A 1 -9.73 15.64 8.84
C MET A 1 -9.09 15.73 7.46
N ASN A 2 -7.93 16.38 7.34
CA ASN A 2 -7.25 16.55 6.05
C ASN A 2 -6.60 15.22 5.68
N ASP A 3 -7.07 14.60 4.62
CA ASP A 3 -6.46 13.38 4.09
C ASP A 3 -5.19 13.77 3.32
N SER A 4 -4.03 13.42 3.87
CA SER A 4 -2.75 13.71 3.24
C SER A 4 -2.62 12.91 1.95
N ILE A 5 -2.28 13.58 0.84
CA ILE A 5 -2.05 12.90 -0.42
C ILE A 5 -0.58 12.50 -0.52
N LEU A 6 -0.33 11.20 -0.61
CA LEU A 6 1.00 10.62 -0.76
C LEU A 6 1.29 10.37 -2.24
N LEU A 7 2.47 10.79 -2.70
CA LEU A 7 2.97 10.48 -4.04
C LEU A 7 3.71 9.15 -4.03
N THR A 8 4.02 8.62 -5.22
CA THR A 8 4.86 7.43 -5.33
C THR A 8 6.18 7.59 -4.57
N SER A 9 6.83 8.77 -4.62
CA SER A 9 8.07 9.02 -3.87
C SER A 9 7.89 8.85 -2.36
N ASP A 10 6.78 9.34 -1.80
CA ASP A 10 6.51 9.26 -0.38
C ASP A 10 6.25 7.81 0.05
N VAL A 11 5.50 7.06 -0.75
CA VAL A 11 5.26 5.63 -0.54
C VAL A 11 6.58 4.84 -0.55
N LEU A 12 7.44 5.11 -1.53
CA LEU A 12 8.74 4.44 -1.62
C LEU A 12 9.65 4.78 -0.42
N ALA A 13 9.65 6.05 0.02
CA ALA A 13 10.43 6.49 1.17
C ALA A 13 9.90 5.89 2.48
N ARG A 14 8.57 5.85 2.67
CA ARG A 14 7.90 5.31 3.86
C ARG A 14 8.28 3.86 4.11
N TYR A 15 8.20 3.02 3.08
CA TYR A 15 8.50 1.59 3.19
C TYR A 15 9.97 1.23 2.92
N LYS A 16 10.78 2.20 2.51
CA LYS A 16 12.18 1.99 2.09
C LYS A 16 12.30 0.93 0.99
N ILE A 17 11.41 1.00 0.01
CA ILE A 17 11.33 0.04 -1.10
C ILE A 17 11.58 0.70 -2.46
N SER A 18 11.83 -0.13 -3.47
CA SER A 18 11.94 0.31 -4.86
C SER A 18 10.57 0.38 -5.55
N ARG A 19 10.49 1.08 -6.68
CA ARG A 19 9.27 1.12 -7.51
C ARG A 19 8.87 -0.28 -8.01
N SER A 20 9.84 -1.13 -8.32
CA SER A 20 9.57 -2.53 -8.71
C SER A 20 8.92 -3.30 -7.57
N THR A 21 9.43 -3.14 -6.34
CA THR A 21 8.84 -3.75 -5.13
C THR A 21 7.40 -3.29 -4.93
N LEU A 22 7.12 -2.00 -5.08
CA LEU A 22 5.76 -1.47 -5.00
C LEU A 22 4.83 -2.09 -6.07
N TYR A 23 5.31 -2.23 -7.31
CA TYR A 23 4.57 -2.90 -8.36
C TYR A 23 4.25 -4.37 -8.03
N PHE A 24 5.22 -5.11 -7.48
CA PHE A 24 4.99 -6.48 -7.00
C PHE A 24 3.93 -6.52 -5.90
N TRP A 25 3.98 -5.59 -4.93
CA TRP A 25 2.99 -5.52 -3.86
C TRP A 25 1.57 -5.23 -4.37
N SER A 26 1.42 -4.41 -5.41
CA SER A 26 0.13 -4.12 -6.04
C SER A 26 -0.38 -5.22 -6.99
N THR A 27 0.42 -6.27 -7.25
CA THR A 27 0.07 -7.35 -8.18
C THR A 27 -0.34 -8.58 -7.38
N PRO A 28 -1.63 -8.99 -7.39
CA PRO A 28 -2.11 -10.12 -6.58
C PRO A 28 -1.33 -11.42 -6.75
N GLU A 29 -0.89 -11.73 -7.98
CA GLU A 29 -0.12 -12.94 -8.28
C GLU A 29 1.34 -12.89 -7.82
N ARG A 30 1.85 -11.70 -7.48
CA ARG A 30 3.26 -11.48 -7.12
C ARG A 30 3.45 -10.88 -5.73
N MET A 31 2.36 -10.55 -5.03
CA MET A 31 2.44 -10.00 -3.69
C MET A 31 3.02 -11.07 -2.75
N PRO A 32 3.78 -10.66 -1.72
CA PRO A 32 4.24 -11.60 -0.70
C PRO A 32 3.06 -12.33 -0.06
N ALA A 33 3.20 -13.65 0.17
CA ALA A 33 2.16 -14.46 0.83
C ALA A 33 1.84 -13.98 2.26
N SER A 34 2.73 -13.16 2.86
CA SER A 34 2.51 -12.51 4.15
C SER A 34 1.50 -11.36 4.10
N PHE A 35 1.06 -10.93 2.91
CA PHE A 35 0.02 -9.91 2.75
C PHE A 35 -1.31 -10.58 2.46
N THR A 36 -2.35 -10.17 3.16
CA THR A 36 -3.72 -10.65 2.92
C THR A 36 -4.37 -10.04 1.69
N CYS A 37 -3.93 -8.86 1.28
CA CYS A 37 -4.44 -8.17 0.11
C CYS A 37 -3.33 -7.34 -0.57
N PRO A 38 -3.45 -7.11 -1.89
CA PRO A 38 -2.46 -6.34 -2.63
C PRO A 38 -2.44 -4.88 -2.19
N PHE A 39 -1.30 -4.22 -2.36
CA PHE A 39 -1.17 -2.80 -2.07
C PHE A 39 -2.17 -1.98 -2.89
N PRO A 40 -2.88 -1.01 -2.27
CA PRO A 40 -3.99 -0.31 -2.89
C PRO A 40 -3.57 0.41 -4.17
N LYS A 41 -4.48 0.40 -5.16
CA LYS A 41 -4.32 1.21 -6.36
C LYS A 41 -4.56 2.69 -6.01
N PRO A 42 -3.90 3.62 -6.73
CA PRO A 42 -4.14 5.04 -6.52
C PRO A 42 -5.61 5.37 -6.78
N THR A 43 -6.27 5.85 -5.74
CA THR A 43 -7.73 6.08 -5.65
C THR A 43 -8.16 7.43 -6.22
N ILE A 44 -7.20 8.29 -6.59
CA ILE A 44 -7.48 9.63 -7.11
C ILE A 44 -7.64 9.57 -8.63
N PRO A 45 -8.85 9.85 -9.17
CA PRO A 45 -9.08 9.84 -10.61
C PRO A 45 -8.17 10.85 -11.32
N GLY A 46 -7.56 10.42 -12.42
CA GLY A 46 -6.67 11.25 -13.25
C GLY A 46 -5.20 11.29 -12.84
N ASN A 47 -4.80 10.69 -11.70
CA ASN A 47 -3.38 10.65 -11.29
C ASN A 47 -2.94 9.25 -10.82
N PRO A 48 -2.24 8.47 -11.65
CA PRO A 48 -1.85 7.08 -11.35
C PRO A 48 -0.71 6.95 -10.31
N LYS A 49 -0.43 8.01 -9.56
CA LYS A 49 0.72 8.11 -8.63
C LYS A 49 0.35 8.79 -7.31
N ARG A 50 -0.94 8.87 -6.99
CA ARG A 50 -1.44 9.55 -5.78
C ARG A 50 -2.32 8.63 -4.97
N TRP A 51 -1.99 8.49 -3.70
CA TRP A 51 -2.75 7.74 -2.71
C TRP A 51 -3.26 8.68 -1.63
N ARG A 52 -4.43 8.36 -1.10
CA ARG A 52 -4.87 8.90 0.17
C ARG A 52 -4.13 8.20 1.29
N GLU A 53 -3.66 8.95 2.27
CA GLU A 53 -2.97 8.39 3.42
C GLU A 53 -3.87 7.43 4.19
N SER A 54 -5.17 7.72 4.28
CA SER A 54 -6.16 6.82 4.88
C SER A 54 -6.21 5.45 4.20
N ASP A 55 -6.22 5.41 2.86
CA ASP A 55 -6.26 4.14 2.12
C ASP A 55 -5.01 3.28 2.38
N ILE A 56 -3.85 3.93 2.54
CA ILE A 56 -2.60 3.24 2.88
C ILE A 56 -2.66 2.70 4.32
N VAL A 57 -3.10 3.51 5.27
CA VAL A 57 -3.23 3.09 6.68
C VAL A 57 -4.22 1.94 6.82
N SER A 58 -5.38 2.01 6.17
CA SER A 58 -6.36 0.91 6.19
C SER A 58 -5.84 -0.37 5.55
N TRP A 59 -4.95 -0.28 4.56
CA TRP A 59 -4.26 -1.46 4.02
C TRP A 59 -3.22 -2.01 5.03
N GLU A 60 -2.44 -1.13 5.67
CA GLU A 60 -1.48 -1.53 6.72
C GLU A 60 -2.19 -2.25 7.87
N GLU A 61 -3.35 -1.76 8.30
CA GLU A 61 -4.17 -2.40 9.33
C GLU A 61 -4.64 -3.80 8.91
N GLN A 62 -5.11 -3.98 7.68
CA GLN A 62 -5.56 -5.29 7.18
C GLN A 62 -4.40 -6.30 7.08
N VAL A 63 -3.24 -5.86 6.60
CA VAL A 63 -2.06 -6.73 6.47
C VAL A 63 -1.47 -7.07 7.84
N ASN A 64 -1.49 -6.14 8.81
CA ASN A 64 -0.98 -6.38 10.16
C ASN A 64 -1.97 -7.16 11.03
N ALA A 65 -3.28 -6.91 10.93
CA ALA A 65 -4.30 -7.65 11.68
C ALA A 65 -4.24 -9.15 11.37
N ALA A 66 -3.99 -9.50 10.11
CA ALA A 66 -3.82 -10.89 9.71
C ALA A 66 -2.58 -11.58 10.31
N LYS A 67 -1.54 -10.81 10.68
CA LYS A 67 -0.39 -11.37 11.38
C LYS A 67 -0.70 -11.68 12.85
N ALA A 68 -1.63 -10.97 13.46
CA ALA A 68 -1.98 -11.15 14.87
C ALA A 68 -2.75 -12.45 15.14
N ASP A 69 -3.40 -13.03 14.12
CA ASP A 69 -4.18 -14.27 14.25
C ASP A 69 -3.34 -15.56 14.09
N THR A 70 -2.05 -15.43 13.77
CA THR A 70 -1.14 -16.59 13.54
C THR A 70 -0.11 -16.81 14.65
N GLN A 71 -0.30 -16.26 15.86
CA GLN A 71 0.62 -16.47 16.98
C GLN A 71 -0.02 -17.22 18.15
#